data_AF-A0AAN9CR97-F1
#
_entry.id   AF-A0AAN9CR97-F1
#
_cell.length_a   1.000
_cell.length_b   1.000
_cell.length_c   1.000
_cell.angle_alpha   90.00
_cell.angle_beta   90.00
_cell.angle_gamma   90.00
#
_symmetry.space_group_name_H-M   'P 1'
#
loop_
_entity.id
_entity.type
_entity.pdbx_description
1 polymer ?
#
loop_
_entity_poly.entity_id
_entity_poly.type
_entity_poly.pdbx_seq_one_letter_code
_entity_poly.pdbx_strand_id
1 'polypeptide(L)'
;MDRSTLAQQVESVDRNVAFLQQEHRILLTGLRLEIHNLKKRCNELSCDLSKRPPVRSPEDIELEEELLQARLLETEQHLAEQESALVQLRVELRKKGALASALQVRLRDEERRFLDELKRRSHKITTLSRDLRKQTDVAAQLSFQLHSAHFRLYHQAEDFEEDDEEEEDDDGGVMQESEWTASSPWTSPVMAENTRQSRASGRMRRSERVRECVPRERVLGPEEPRPMPDPALFLYPFRHRLLPLHRSLGGPWSEGGLSRMSEARKGRFRNRPLREDIGPETTEL
;
A
#
# COMPACT_ATOMS: atom_id res chain seq x y z
N MET A 1 96.76 -67.92 -56.29
CA MET A 1 96.20 -67.65 -54.95
C MET A 1 96.37 -66.17 -54.73
N ASP A 2 95.33 -65.42 -55.04
CA ASP A 2 95.44 -64.02 -55.42
C ASP A 2 95.49 -63.16 -54.16
N ARG A 3 96.68 -62.71 -53.79
CA ARG A 3 96.94 -61.89 -52.60
C ARG A 3 96.07 -60.62 -52.53
N SER A 4 95.62 -60.14 -53.68
CA SER A 4 94.72 -58.99 -53.82
C SER A 4 93.32 -59.24 -53.25
N THR A 5 92.75 -60.45 -53.40
CA THR A 5 91.40 -60.74 -52.90
C THR A 5 91.37 -60.88 -51.38
N LEU A 6 92.43 -61.44 -50.78
CA LEU A 6 92.57 -61.54 -49.34
C LEU A 6 92.73 -60.15 -48.69
N ALA A 7 93.54 -59.28 -49.30
CA ALA A 7 93.70 -57.89 -48.83
C ALA A 7 92.38 -57.12 -48.86
N GLN A 8 91.58 -57.30 -49.91
CA GLN A 8 90.26 -56.67 -50.04
C GLN A 8 89.25 -57.23 -49.01
N GLN A 9 89.33 -58.52 -48.67
CA GLN A 9 88.53 -59.12 -47.59
C GLN A 9 88.91 -58.55 -46.22
N VAL A 10 90.20 -58.44 -45.91
CA VAL A 10 90.66 -57.82 -44.64
C VAL A 10 90.16 -56.38 -44.55
N GLU A 11 90.32 -55.60 -45.61
CA GLU A 11 89.85 -54.21 -45.65
C GLU A 11 88.30 -54.10 -45.54
N SER A 12 87.55 -55.10 -46.01
CA SER A 12 86.09 -55.16 -45.83
C SER A 12 85.69 -55.47 -44.39
N VAL A 13 86.42 -56.37 -43.72
CA VAL A 13 86.20 -56.70 -42.30
C VAL A 13 86.57 -55.52 -41.43
N ASP A 14 87.66 -54.82 -41.72
CA ASP A 14 88.08 -53.62 -40.96
C ASP A 14 87.03 -52.50 -41.05
N ARG A 15 86.43 -52.30 -42.22
CA ARG A 15 85.28 -51.37 -42.38
C ARG A 15 84.07 -51.82 -41.59
N ASN A 16 83.73 -53.11 -41.60
CA ASN A 16 82.62 -53.65 -40.83
C ASN A 16 82.84 -53.54 -39.32
N VAL A 17 84.07 -53.77 -38.85
CA VAL A 17 84.45 -53.59 -37.45
C VAL A 17 84.36 -52.12 -37.06
N ALA A 18 84.86 -51.20 -37.90
CA ALA A 18 84.72 -49.76 -37.67
C ALA A 18 83.25 -49.33 -37.63
N PHE A 19 82.40 -49.88 -38.50
CA PHE A 19 80.96 -49.65 -38.50
C PHE A 19 80.31 -50.14 -37.20
N LEU A 20 80.58 -51.39 -36.78
CA LEU A 20 80.04 -51.93 -35.52
C LEU A 20 80.54 -51.15 -34.29
N GLN A 21 81.80 -50.71 -34.30
CA GLN A 21 82.33 -49.85 -33.25
C GLN A 21 81.62 -48.49 -33.21
N GLN A 22 81.28 -47.93 -34.37
CA GLN A 22 80.52 -46.69 -34.47
C GLN A 22 79.07 -46.87 -33.99
N GLU A 23 78.38 -47.92 -34.43
CA GLU A 23 77.03 -48.27 -33.98
C GLU A 23 76.98 -48.51 -32.47
N HIS A 24 77.95 -49.24 -31.92
CA HIS A 24 78.05 -49.47 -30.48
C HIS A 24 78.26 -48.16 -29.71
N ARG A 25 79.08 -47.24 -30.23
CA ARG A 25 79.25 -45.90 -29.64
C ARG A 25 77.94 -45.11 -29.66
N ILE A 26 77.18 -45.13 -30.77
CA ILE A 26 75.89 -44.45 -30.89
C ILE A 26 74.86 -45.04 -29.91
N LEU A 27 74.79 -46.36 -29.79
CA LEU A 27 73.88 -47.02 -28.85
C LEU A 27 74.24 -46.65 -27.39
N LEU A 28 75.52 -46.71 -27.03
CA LEU A 28 75.97 -46.35 -25.68
C LEU A 28 75.69 -44.88 -25.34
N THR A 29 75.86 -43.95 -26.29
CA THR A 29 75.51 -42.54 -26.05
C THR A 29 74.00 -42.34 -25.92
N GLY A 30 73.20 -43.04 -26.73
CA GLY A 30 71.73 -43.05 -26.63
C GLY A 30 71.23 -43.55 -25.27
N LEU A 31 71.72 -44.71 -24.81
CA LEU A 31 71.36 -45.27 -23.50
C LEU A 31 71.76 -44.35 -22.35
N ARG A 32 72.93 -43.70 -22.43
CA ARG A 32 73.36 -42.72 -21.41
C ARG A 32 72.40 -41.54 -21.32
N LEU A 33 71.90 -41.04 -22.46
CA LEU A 33 70.89 -39.96 -22.49
C LEU A 33 69.54 -40.43 -21.94
N GLU A 34 69.10 -41.65 -22.26
CA GLU A 34 67.86 -42.20 -21.72
C GLU A 34 67.92 -42.38 -20.21
N ILE A 35 69.01 -42.93 -19.69
CA ILE A 35 69.25 -43.04 -18.24
C ILE A 35 69.25 -41.65 -17.60
N HIS A 36 69.86 -40.66 -18.24
CA HIS A 36 69.83 -39.29 -17.75
C HIS A 36 68.41 -38.70 -17.72
N ASN A 37 67.63 -38.89 -18.79
CA ASN A 37 66.25 -38.42 -18.88
C ASN A 37 65.33 -39.11 -17.85
N LEU A 38 65.47 -40.43 -17.66
CA LEU A 38 64.74 -41.16 -16.64
C LEU A 38 65.09 -40.67 -15.24
N LYS A 39 66.39 -40.50 -14.94
CA LYS A 39 66.82 -39.91 -13.67
C LYS A 39 66.24 -38.52 -13.45
N LYS A 40 66.24 -37.67 -14.47
CA LYS A 40 65.62 -36.34 -14.41
C LYS A 40 64.12 -36.43 -14.10
N ARG A 41 63.37 -37.28 -14.80
CA ARG A 41 61.93 -37.46 -14.57
C ARG A 41 61.61 -38.07 -13.20
N CYS A 42 62.42 -39.01 -12.74
CA CYS A 42 62.31 -39.55 -11.38
C CYS A 42 62.55 -38.48 -10.33
N ASN A 43 63.53 -37.59 -10.55
CA ASN A 43 63.79 -36.46 -9.67
C ASN A 43 62.64 -35.45 -9.70
N GLU A 44 62.10 -35.12 -10.86
CA GLU A 44 60.93 -34.23 -11.01
C GLU A 44 59.71 -34.79 -10.25
N LEU A 45 59.36 -36.06 -10.46
CA LEU A 45 58.27 -36.72 -9.75
C LEU A 45 58.52 -36.78 -8.24
N SER A 46 59.76 -37.04 -7.82
CA SER A 46 60.13 -37.01 -6.40
C SER A 46 59.96 -35.63 -5.78
N CYS A 47 60.33 -34.57 -6.52
CA CYS A 47 60.10 -33.19 -6.10
C CYS A 47 58.62 -32.81 -6.10
N ASP A 48 57.82 -33.30 -7.03
CA ASP A 48 56.39 -33.01 -7.07
C ASP A 48 55.64 -33.72 -5.93
N LEU A 49 56.04 -34.95 -5.61
CA LEU A 49 55.53 -35.68 -4.45
C LEU A 49 55.93 -35.04 -3.12
N SER A 50 57.14 -34.49 -3.02
CA SER A 50 57.58 -33.79 -1.79
C SER A 50 56.93 -32.41 -1.61
N LYS A 51 56.50 -31.76 -2.71
CA LYS A 51 55.70 -30.52 -2.68
C LYS A 51 54.22 -30.78 -2.43
N ARG A 52 53.72 -31.97 -2.75
CA ARG A 52 52.34 -32.34 -2.47
C ARG A 52 52.19 -32.38 -0.95
N PRO A 53 51.24 -31.63 -0.37
CA PRO A 53 51.00 -31.71 1.07
C PRO A 53 50.69 -33.17 1.42
N PRO A 54 51.10 -33.63 2.62
CA PRO A 54 50.73 -34.96 3.07
C PRO A 54 49.21 -35.11 2.93
N VAL A 55 48.79 -36.27 2.42
CA VAL A 55 47.37 -36.64 2.44
C VAL A 55 46.89 -36.42 3.87
N ARG A 56 45.82 -35.63 4.05
CA ARG A 56 45.26 -35.33 5.39
C ARG A 56 45.15 -36.64 6.15
N SER A 57 45.54 -36.63 7.42
CA SER A 57 45.49 -37.86 8.20
C SER A 57 44.03 -38.35 8.23
N PRO A 58 43.79 -39.67 8.30
CA PRO A 58 42.42 -40.18 8.40
C PRO A 58 41.65 -39.56 9.58
N GLU A 59 42.36 -39.27 10.67
CA GLU A 59 41.85 -38.59 11.87
C GLU A 59 41.38 -37.15 11.57
N ASP A 60 42.12 -36.39 10.74
CA ASP A 60 41.71 -35.04 10.34
C ASP A 60 40.42 -35.06 9.50
N ILE A 61 40.25 -36.11 8.69
CA ILE A 61 39.07 -36.29 7.84
C ILE A 61 37.86 -36.65 8.72
N GLU A 62 38.02 -37.57 9.67
CA GLU A 62 36.97 -37.95 10.62
C GLU A 62 36.50 -36.74 11.45
N LEU A 63 37.41 -35.91 11.94
CA LEU A 63 37.05 -34.69 12.68
C LEU A 63 36.30 -33.68 11.81
N GLU A 64 36.70 -33.52 10.54
CA GLU A 64 36.02 -32.64 9.58
C GLU A 64 34.61 -33.16 9.26
N GLU A 65 34.45 -34.48 9.12
CA GLU A 65 33.16 -35.15 8.94
C GLU A 65 32.24 -34.95 10.15
N GLU A 66 32.74 -35.14 11.37
CA GLU A 66 31.97 -34.91 12.60
C GLU A 66 31.50 -33.46 12.72
N LEU A 67 32.38 -32.49 12.42
CA LEU A 67 32.02 -31.07 12.42
C LEU A 67 30.94 -30.74 11.39
N LEU A 68 31.06 -31.30 10.18
CA LEU A 68 30.08 -31.11 9.12
C LEU A 68 28.74 -31.76 9.49
N GLN A 69 28.76 -32.95 10.09
CA GLN A 69 27.56 -33.61 10.59
C GLN A 69 26.88 -32.79 11.68
N ALA A 70 27.63 -32.27 12.66
CA ALA A 70 27.08 -31.39 13.69
C ALA A 70 26.42 -30.15 13.09
N ARG A 71 27.07 -29.52 12.10
CA ARG A 71 26.51 -28.37 11.39
C ARG A 71 25.25 -28.72 10.59
N LEU A 72 25.23 -29.87 9.93
CA LEU A 72 24.04 -30.33 9.20
C LEU A 72 22.87 -30.52 10.15
N LEU A 73 23.08 -31.19 11.29
CA LEU A 73 22.05 -31.39 12.31
C LEU A 73 21.51 -30.06 12.85
N GLU A 74 22.38 -29.08 13.12
CA GLU A 74 21.97 -27.75 13.55
C GLU A 74 21.09 -27.06 12.49
N THR A 75 21.47 -27.14 11.21
CA THR A 75 20.66 -26.56 10.14
C THR A 75 19.33 -27.27 9.94
N GLU A 76 19.29 -28.59 10.12
CA GLU A 76 18.05 -29.38 10.04
C GLU A 76 17.09 -29.02 11.17
N GLN A 77 17.60 -28.85 12.40
CA GLN A 77 16.79 -28.39 13.54
C GLN A 77 16.21 -27.00 13.29
N HIS A 78 17.04 -26.05 12.84
CA HIS A 78 16.57 -24.72 12.50
C HIS A 78 15.53 -24.71 11.38
N LEU A 79 15.68 -25.56 10.37
CA LEU A 79 14.69 -25.70 9.29
C LEU A 79 13.37 -26.26 9.83
N ALA A 80 13.42 -27.29 10.68
CA ALA A 80 12.24 -27.88 11.30
C ALA A 80 11.48 -26.88 12.19
N GLU A 81 12.20 -26.07 12.97
CA GLU A 81 11.62 -24.98 13.76
C GLU A 81 10.90 -23.96 12.87
N GLN A 82 11.55 -23.52 11.79
CA GLN A 82 10.96 -22.58 10.83
C GLN A 82 9.71 -23.16 10.17
N GLU A 83 9.74 -24.42 9.75
CA GLU A 83 8.57 -25.10 9.19
C GLU A 83 7.41 -25.16 10.18
N SER A 84 7.70 -25.48 11.44
CA SER A 84 6.68 -25.50 12.50
C SER A 84 6.06 -24.11 12.73
N ALA A 85 6.88 -23.06 12.76
CA ALA A 85 6.43 -21.68 12.91
C ALA A 85 5.57 -21.23 11.71
N LEU A 86 5.96 -21.60 10.48
CA LEU A 86 5.17 -21.31 9.27
C LEU A 86 3.81 -22.02 9.29
N VAL A 87 3.76 -23.26 9.77
CA VAL A 87 2.49 -24.00 9.92
C VAL A 87 1.59 -23.32 10.95
N GLN A 88 2.12 -22.92 12.10
CA GLN A 88 1.36 -22.17 13.10
C GLN A 88 0.82 -20.85 12.55
N LEU A 89 1.67 -20.08 11.86
CA LEU A 89 1.27 -18.82 11.24
C LEU A 89 0.16 -19.00 10.20
N ARG A 90 0.23 -20.07 9.38
CA ARG A 90 -0.83 -20.42 8.42
C ARG A 90 -2.15 -20.75 9.12
N VAL A 91 -2.11 -21.45 10.25
CA VAL A 91 -3.30 -21.75 11.05
C VAL A 91 -3.90 -20.47 11.63
N GLU A 92 -3.08 -19.57 12.19
CA GLU A 92 -3.55 -18.28 12.68
C GLU A 92 -4.16 -17.41 11.58
N LEU A 93 -3.53 -17.38 10.40
CA LEU A 93 -4.05 -16.65 9.25
C LEU A 93 -5.42 -17.17 8.84
N ARG A 94 -5.61 -18.49 8.80
CA ARG A 94 -6.92 -19.11 8.52
C ARG A 94 -7.95 -18.75 9.58
N LYS A 95 -7.60 -18.78 10.88
CA LYS A 95 -8.50 -18.38 11.98
C LYS A 95 -8.92 -16.92 11.85
N LYS A 96 -7.97 -16.01 11.63
CA LYS A 96 -8.23 -14.57 11.42
C LYS A 96 -9.07 -14.32 10.17
N GLY A 97 -8.79 -15.04 9.08
CA GLY A 97 -9.59 -14.98 7.85
C GLY A 97 -11.04 -15.43 8.06
N ALA A 98 -11.25 -16.53 8.80
CA ALA A 98 -12.59 -16.98 9.15
C ALA A 98 -13.35 -15.94 9.99
N LEU A 99 -12.72 -15.37 11.01
CA LEU A 99 -13.31 -14.30 11.82
C LEU A 99 -13.65 -13.05 11.00
N ALA A 100 -12.74 -12.61 10.12
CA ALA A 100 -12.98 -11.48 9.23
C ALA A 100 -14.19 -11.72 8.32
N SER A 101 -14.29 -12.92 7.73
CA SER A 101 -15.42 -13.28 6.87
C SER A 101 -16.75 -13.34 7.65
N ALA A 102 -16.75 -13.87 8.87
CA ALA A 102 -17.93 -13.91 9.73
C ALA A 102 -18.41 -12.50 10.12
N LEU A 103 -17.47 -11.61 10.46
CA LEU A 103 -17.78 -10.21 10.75
C LEU A 103 -18.34 -9.48 9.52
N GLN A 104 -17.75 -9.71 8.34
CA GLN A 104 -18.27 -9.14 7.09
C GLN A 104 -19.71 -9.57 6.81
N VAL A 105 -20.02 -10.87 6.94
CA VAL A 105 -21.39 -11.37 6.76
C VAL A 105 -22.34 -10.73 7.77
N ARG A 106 -21.96 -10.66 9.05
CA ARG A 106 -22.77 -10.01 10.09
C ARG A 106 -23.05 -8.54 9.79
N LEU A 107 -22.03 -7.77 9.39
CA LEU A 107 -22.21 -6.36 9.03
C LEU A 107 -23.16 -6.20 7.84
N ARG A 108 -23.06 -7.08 6.84
CA ARG A 108 -23.99 -7.08 5.69
C ARG A 108 -25.41 -7.43 6.10
N ASP A 109 -25.59 -8.35 7.03
CA ASP A 109 -26.92 -8.70 7.56
C ASP A 109 -27.52 -7.57 8.40
N GLU A 110 -26.71 -6.92 9.23
CA GLU A 110 -27.12 -5.74 9.99
C GLU A 110 -27.50 -4.59 9.05
N GLU A 111 -26.70 -4.31 8.01
CA GLU A 111 -27.01 -3.33 6.95
C GLU A 111 -28.37 -3.61 6.30
N ARG A 112 -28.62 -4.88 5.92
CA ARG A 112 -29.92 -5.30 5.35
C ARG A 112 -31.08 -5.06 6.31
N ARG A 113 -30.91 -5.42 7.59
CA ARG A 113 -31.93 -5.23 8.63
C ARG A 113 -32.25 -3.74 8.85
N PHE A 114 -31.23 -2.88 8.91
CA PHE A 114 -31.44 -1.44 9.05
C PHE A 114 -32.18 -0.83 7.86
N LEU A 115 -31.87 -1.27 6.64
CA LEU A 115 -32.57 -0.82 5.45
C LEU A 115 -34.04 -1.23 5.44
N ASP A 116 -34.33 -2.47 5.84
CA ASP A 116 -35.72 -2.94 5.91
C ASP A 116 -36.51 -2.25 7.01
N GLU A 117 -35.89 -1.97 8.15
CA GLU A 117 -36.50 -1.16 9.20
C GLU A 117 -36.76 0.28 8.74
N LEU A 118 -35.79 0.89 8.04
CA LEU A 118 -35.94 2.22 7.47
C LEU A 118 -37.09 2.28 6.46
N LYS A 119 -37.22 1.28 5.58
CA LYS A 119 -38.34 1.15 4.63
C LYS A 119 -39.68 1.05 5.36
N ARG A 120 -39.78 0.20 6.39
CA ARG A 120 -41.00 0.02 7.19
C ARG A 120 -41.41 1.33 7.88
N ARG A 121 -40.45 2.02 8.51
CA ARG A 121 -40.69 3.30 9.18
C ARG A 121 -41.09 4.38 8.18
N SER A 122 -40.42 4.46 7.03
CA SER A 122 -40.77 5.37 5.94
C SER A 122 -42.22 5.13 5.50
N HIS A 123 -42.60 3.88 5.23
CA HIS A 123 -43.97 3.56 4.86
C HIS A 123 -44.98 4.00 5.93
N LYS A 124 -44.72 3.72 7.21
CA LYS A 124 -45.55 4.16 8.33
C LYS A 124 -45.67 5.68 8.43
N ILE A 125 -44.60 6.43 8.19
CA ILE A 125 -44.65 7.90 8.13
C ILE A 125 -45.56 8.31 6.97
N THR A 126 -45.41 7.72 5.78
CA THR A 126 -46.26 8.08 4.65
C THR A 126 -47.75 7.76 4.88
N THR A 127 -48.10 6.70 5.61
CA THR A 127 -49.50 6.41 5.93
C THR A 127 -50.05 7.43 6.91
N LEU A 128 -49.33 7.70 8.00
CA LEU A 128 -49.73 8.70 8.99
C LEU A 128 -49.82 10.12 8.40
N SER A 129 -48.88 10.52 7.52
CA SER A 129 -48.95 11.81 6.82
C SER A 129 -50.17 11.92 5.92
N ARG A 130 -50.58 10.83 5.26
CA ARG A 130 -51.82 10.82 4.47
C ARG A 130 -53.05 10.95 5.36
N ASP A 131 -53.08 10.26 6.50
CA ASP A 131 -54.22 10.33 7.42
C ASP A 131 -54.33 11.71 8.08
N LEU A 132 -53.20 12.30 8.47
CA LEU A 132 -53.16 13.68 8.96
C LEU A 132 -53.65 14.66 7.89
N ARG A 133 -53.23 14.50 6.63
CA ARG A 133 -53.72 15.34 5.53
C ARG A 133 -55.23 15.22 5.34
N LYS A 134 -55.80 14.00 5.36
CA LYS A 134 -57.25 13.80 5.32
C LYS A 134 -57.96 14.53 6.47
N GLN A 135 -57.41 14.46 7.67
CA GLN A 135 -57.96 15.18 8.83
C GLN A 135 -57.89 16.71 8.62
N THR A 136 -56.79 17.23 8.07
CA THR A 136 -56.67 18.65 7.72
C THR A 136 -57.69 19.06 6.66
N ASP A 137 -57.90 18.24 5.62
CA ASP A 137 -58.87 18.50 4.56
C ASP A 137 -60.31 18.55 5.14
N VAL A 138 -60.66 17.60 6.02
CA VAL A 138 -61.97 17.59 6.71
C VAL A 138 -62.12 18.81 7.63
N ALA A 139 -61.08 19.15 8.41
CA ALA A 139 -61.10 20.32 9.27
C ALA A 139 -61.31 21.61 8.45
N ALA A 140 -60.61 21.76 7.33
CA ALA A 140 -60.79 22.90 6.43
C ALA A 140 -62.19 22.97 5.83
N GLN A 141 -62.79 21.83 5.44
CA GLN A 141 -64.17 21.78 4.97
C GLN A 141 -65.16 22.23 6.04
N LEU A 142 -65.01 21.76 7.29
CA LEU A 142 -65.86 22.17 8.40
C LEU A 142 -65.67 23.66 8.74
N SER A 143 -64.44 24.17 8.73
CA SER A 143 -64.18 25.61 8.89
C SER A 143 -64.85 26.44 7.80
N PHE A 144 -64.79 26.00 6.53
CA PHE A 144 -65.50 26.66 5.44
C PHE A 144 -67.02 26.64 5.64
N GLN A 145 -67.58 25.50 6.07
CA GLN A 145 -69.01 25.39 6.36
C GLN A 145 -69.43 26.31 7.51
N LEU A 146 -68.65 26.36 8.59
CA LEU A 146 -68.89 27.26 9.72
C LEU A 146 -68.83 28.72 9.30
N HIS A 147 -67.80 29.12 8.54
CA HIS A 147 -67.69 30.48 8.04
C HIS A 147 -68.84 30.85 7.09
N SER A 148 -69.26 29.92 6.22
CA SER A 148 -70.43 30.10 5.34
C SER A 148 -71.75 30.19 6.12
N ALA A 149 -71.90 29.43 7.22
CA ALA A 149 -73.07 29.53 8.09
C ALA A 149 -73.08 30.87 8.84
N HIS A 150 -71.95 31.28 9.40
CA HIS A 150 -71.80 32.58 10.06
C HIS A 150 -72.09 33.73 9.10
N PHE A 151 -71.54 33.69 7.88
CA PHE A 151 -71.78 34.69 6.84
C PHE A 151 -73.27 34.83 6.49
N ARG A 152 -73.99 33.70 6.36
CA ARG A 152 -75.45 33.72 6.11
C ARG A 152 -76.24 34.31 7.27
N LEU A 153 -75.90 33.97 8.51
CA LEU A 153 -76.58 34.50 9.70
C LEU A 153 -76.31 36.00 9.89
N TYR A 154 -75.08 36.43 9.62
CA TYR A 154 -74.67 37.82 9.74
C TYR A 154 -75.41 38.71 8.74
N HIS A 155 -75.44 38.34 7.46
CA HIS A 155 -76.23 39.09 6.47
C HIS A 155 -77.74 39.02 6.72
N GLN A 156 -78.26 37.89 7.21
CA GLN A 156 -79.66 37.81 7.58
C GLN A 156 -80.01 38.77 8.74
N ALA A 157 -79.08 39.04 9.66
CA ALA A 157 -79.29 40.01 10.74
C ALA A 157 -79.22 41.46 10.25
N GLU A 158 -78.31 41.79 9.32
CA GLU A 158 -78.24 43.10 8.66
C GLU A 158 -79.54 43.40 7.87
N ASP A 159 -80.12 42.41 7.18
CA ASP A 159 -81.39 42.56 6.45
C ASP A 159 -82.59 42.85 7.39
N PHE A 160 -82.54 42.42 8.67
CA PHE A 160 -83.57 42.74 9.66
C PHE A 160 -83.36 44.11 10.33
N GLU A 161 -82.11 44.56 10.47
CA GLU A 161 -81.81 45.91 10.98
C GLU A 161 -82.17 47.00 9.94
N GLU A 162 -82.07 46.73 8.63
CA GLU A 162 -82.53 47.67 7.59
C GLU A 162 -84.07 47.77 7.46
N ASP A 163 -84.83 46.72 7.79
CA ASP A 163 -86.31 46.75 7.80
C ASP A 163 -86.90 47.44 9.05
N ASP A 164 -86.17 47.47 10.18
CA ASP A 164 -86.58 48.18 11.40
C ASP A 164 -86.18 49.68 11.37
N GLU A 165 -85.36 50.14 10.43
CA GLU A 165 -84.99 51.56 10.26
C GLU A 165 -85.94 52.36 9.34
N GLU A 166 -86.97 51.74 8.72
CA GLU A 166 -87.99 52.46 7.92
C GLU A 166 -89.23 52.93 8.72
N GLU A 167 -89.35 52.61 10.01
CA GLU A 167 -90.37 53.18 10.90
C GLU A 167 -89.76 53.69 12.23
N GLU A 168 -89.05 54.83 12.21
CA GLU A 168 -88.99 55.77 13.36
C GLU A 168 -88.23 57.06 13.00
N ASP A 169 -88.89 57.94 12.22
CA ASP A 169 -88.67 59.38 12.34
C ASP A 169 -89.56 59.91 13.48
N ASP A 170 -88.96 60.28 14.61
CA ASP A 170 -89.25 61.46 15.46
C ASP A 170 -89.04 61.23 16.97
N ASP A 171 -88.32 62.18 17.56
CA ASP A 171 -88.15 62.50 18.99
C ASP A 171 -87.03 61.85 19.85
N GLY A 172 -85.89 62.56 19.92
CA GLY A 172 -85.41 63.15 21.17
C GLY A 172 -84.84 62.28 22.29
N GLY A 173 -83.51 62.23 22.43
CA GLY A 173 -82.90 61.83 23.71
C GLY A 173 -81.38 61.64 23.71
N VAL A 174 -80.63 62.68 24.08
CA VAL A 174 -79.21 62.58 24.45
C VAL A 174 -79.08 61.77 25.74
N MET A 175 -78.48 60.58 25.69
CA MET A 175 -77.67 60.06 26.80
C MET A 175 -76.45 59.31 26.27
N GLN A 176 -75.33 59.75 26.81
CA GLN A 176 -73.98 59.29 26.60
C GLN A 176 -73.76 58.07 27.51
N GLU A 177 -73.46 56.91 26.94
CA GLU A 177 -72.70 55.88 27.66
C GLU A 177 -71.73 55.15 26.71
N SER A 178 -70.48 55.26 27.11
CA SER A 178 -69.31 54.65 26.51
C SER A 178 -69.30 53.14 26.76
N GLU A 179 -68.87 52.38 25.76
CA GLU A 179 -67.79 51.36 25.81
C GLU A 179 -68.10 50.22 24.85
N TRP A 180 -67.73 50.44 23.59
CA TRP A 180 -67.50 49.38 22.62
C TRP A 180 -66.44 48.42 23.15
N THR A 181 -66.86 47.29 23.71
CA THR A 181 -65.98 46.15 23.97
C THR A 181 -66.21 45.08 22.90
N ALA A 182 -65.90 45.43 21.65
CA ALA A 182 -65.62 44.45 20.60
C ALA A 182 -64.25 43.80 20.90
N SER A 183 -64.26 42.84 21.82
CA SER A 183 -63.11 41.96 22.06
C SER A 183 -63.05 40.93 20.95
N SER A 184 -62.35 41.26 19.87
CA SER A 184 -61.89 40.30 18.87
C SER A 184 -60.61 39.63 19.37
N PRO A 185 -60.55 38.29 19.52
CA PRO A 185 -59.29 37.59 19.72
C PRO A 185 -58.92 36.83 18.43
N TRP A 186 -58.45 37.57 17.43
CA TRP A 186 -57.60 37.00 16.39
C TRP A 186 -56.16 37.41 16.69
N THR A 187 -55.53 36.69 17.61
CA THR A 187 -54.08 36.69 17.79
C THR A 187 -53.51 35.45 17.11
N SER A 188 -52.96 35.64 15.91
CA SER A 188 -51.81 34.87 15.44
C SER A 188 -50.76 35.84 14.94
N PRO A 189 -49.50 35.76 15.41
CA PRO A 189 -48.48 36.72 15.10
C PRO A 189 -47.77 36.32 13.79
N VAL A 190 -47.85 37.18 12.78
CA VAL A 190 -46.91 37.14 11.65
C VAL A 190 -46.41 38.55 11.37
N MET A 191 -45.18 38.79 11.82
CA MET A 191 -44.08 39.46 11.12
C MET A 191 -44.40 40.74 10.31
N ALA A 192 -43.79 41.85 10.72
CA ALA A 192 -42.90 42.63 9.83
C ALA A 192 -42.26 43.80 10.58
N GLU A 193 -40.93 43.79 10.70
CA GLU A 193 -40.18 45.01 10.97
C GLU A 193 -39.38 45.41 9.71
N ASN A 194 -39.66 46.65 9.28
CA ASN A 194 -38.87 47.63 8.56
C ASN A 194 -38.26 47.37 7.17
N THR A 195 -38.93 48.02 6.23
CA THR A 195 -38.49 48.71 5.01
C THR A 195 -37.07 49.33 5.06
N ARG A 196 -36.19 48.72 4.26
CA ARG A 196 -35.36 49.31 3.18
C ARG A 196 -34.70 50.67 3.43
N GLN A 197 -33.36 50.64 3.54
CA GLN A 197 -32.50 51.50 2.74
C GLN A 197 -31.59 50.66 1.85
N SER A 198 -31.68 50.95 0.56
CA SER A 198 -30.98 50.34 -0.56
C SER A 198 -29.68 51.08 -0.82
N ARG A 199 -28.55 50.37 -0.88
CA ARG A 199 -27.54 50.58 -1.93
C ARG A 199 -26.98 49.24 -2.39
N ALA A 200 -27.06 49.06 -3.70
CA ALA A 200 -26.65 47.88 -4.43
C ALA A 200 -25.14 47.68 -4.46
N SER A 201 -24.70 46.43 -4.34
CA SER A 201 -23.68 45.84 -5.22
C SER A 201 -23.71 44.32 -5.07
N GLY A 202 -24.56 43.69 -5.88
CA GLY A 202 -24.58 42.25 -6.05
C GLY A 202 -23.68 41.87 -7.23
N ARG A 203 -22.64 41.08 -6.97
CA ARG A 203 -22.23 40.03 -7.91
C ARG A 203 -21.63 38.85 -7.16
N MET A 204 -22.47 37.82 -7.04
CA MET A 204 -22.10 36.41 -7.18
C MET A 204 -21.05 35.86 -6.21
N ARG A 205 -21.47 35.20 -5.11
CA ARG A 205 -20.85 33.99 -4.52
C ARG A 205 -21.72 33.48 -3.35
N ARG A 206 -22.85 32.85 -3.67
CA ARG A 206 -23.63 32.04 -2.69
C ARG A 206 -23.97 30.70 -3.29
N SER A 207 -23.06 29.76 -3.12
CA SER A 207 -23.32 28.32 -3.21
C SER A 207 -22.06 27.60 -2.73
N GLU A 208 -22.08 27.11 -1.48
CA GLU A 208 -21.22 26.07 -0.87
C GLU A 208 -20.85 26.40 0.58
N ARG A 209 -21.78 26.28 1.53
CA ARG A 209 -21.42 26.09 2.96
C ARG A 209 -22.51 25.32 3.72
N VAL A 210 -22.90 24.12 3.27
CA VAL A 210 -23.79 23.22 4.06
C VAL A 210 -23.39 21.74 3.94
N ARG A 211 -22.16 21.40 3.53
CA ARG A 211 -21.72 19.99 3.48
C ARG A 211 -20.26 19.82 3.90
N GLU A 212 -19.96 20.11 5.17
CA GLU A 212 -18.66 19.85 5.79
C GLU A 212 -18.76 18.86 6.98
N CYS A 213 -19.63 17.85 6.88
CA CYS A 213 -19.72 16.78 7.89
C CYS A 213 -19.52 15.36 7.33
N VAL A 214 -18.83 15.22 6.21
CA VAL A 214 -18.32 13.93 5.75
C VAL A 214 -16.87 14.14 5.34
N PRO A 215 -15.90 13.47 5.98
CA PRO A 215 -14.54 13.42 5.46
C PRO A 215 -14.62 12.94 4.01
N ARG A 216 -14.37 13.84 3.06
CA ARG A 216 -14.20 13.47 1.65
C ARG A 216 -12.83 12.81 1.53
N GLU A 217 -12.78 11.54 1.90
CA GLU A 217 -11.66 10.68 1.58
C GLU A 217 -11.55 10.63 0.06
N ARG A 218 -10.52 11.29 -0.48
CA ARG A 218 -10.17 11.14 -1.89
C ARG A 218 -9.66 9.71 -2.01
N VAL A 219 -10.52 8.79 -2.45
CA VAL A 219 -10.10 7.44 -2.85
C VAL A 219 -9.20 7.64 -4.06
N LEU A 220 -7.91 7.80 -3.80
CA LEU A 220 -6.89 7.58 -4.81
C LEU A 220 -7.08 6.12 -5.23
N GLY A 221 -7.35 5.90 -6.50
CA GLY A 221 -7.32 4.55 -7.06
C GLY A 221 -5.95 3.90 -6.80
N PRO A 222 -5.82 2.59 -7.04
CA PRO A 222 -4.56 1.90 -6.86
C PRO A 222 -3.42 2.70 -7.51
N GLU A 223 -2.36 2.98 -6.75
CA GLU A 223 -1.17 3.67 -7.26
C GLU A 223 -0.69 2.92 -8.51
N GLU A 224 -0.52 3.65 -9.61
CA GLU A 224 -0.08 3.09 -10.88
C GLU A 224 1.26 2.37 -10.64
N PRO A 225 1.39 1.07 -11.01
CA PRO A 225 2.55 0.29 -10.62
C PRO A 225 3.79 0.92 -11.24
N ARG A 226 4.71 1.36 -10.37
CA ARG A 226 6.00 1.87 -10.81
C ARG A 226 6.70 0.78 -11.63
N PRO A 227 7.29 1.11 -12.79
CA PRO A 227 8.01 0.13 -13.59
C PRO A 227 9.10 -0.50 -12.73
N MET A 228 9.20 -1.84 -12.78
CA MET A 228 10.20 -2.54 -12.00
C MET A 228 11.61 -2.10 -12.39
N PRO A 229 12.54 -1.97 -11.43
CA PRO A 229 13.93 -1.73 -11.75
C PRO A 229 14.48 -2.87 -12.62
N ASP A 230 15.29 -2.51 -13.62
CA ASP A 230 15.84 -3.43 -14.61
C ASP A 230 16.54 -4.62 -13.92
N PRO A 231 16.09 -5.87 -14.13
CA PRO A 231 16.68 -7.05 -13.51
C PRO A 231 18.14 -7.26 -13.92
N ALA A 232 18.59 -6.66 -15.02
CA ALA A 232 19.98 -6.70 -15.44
C ALA A 232 20.94 -6.13 -14.38
N LEU A 233 20.48 -5.20 -13.53
CA LEU A 233 21.29 -4.64 -12.43
C LEU A 233 21.66 -5.64 -11.34
N PHE A 234 20.99 -6.80 -11.29
CA PHE A 234 21.26 -7.90 -10.36
C PHE A 234 22.12 -9.01 -10.97
N LEU A 235 22.28 -9.01 -12.30
CA LEU A 235 23.05 -10.02 -13.03
C LEU A 235 24.50 -9.61 -13.28
N TYR A 236 24.88 -8.36 -12.97
CA TYR A 236 26.27 -7.91 -13.06
C TYR A 236 27.03 -8.13 -11.74
N PRO A 237 28.22 -8.76 -11.77
CA PRO A 237 29.12 -8.84 -10.63
C PRO A 237 29.43 -7.44 -10.08
N PHE A 238 29.36 -7.29 -8.75
CA PHE A 238 29.49 -6.05 -7.98
C PHE A 238 30.78 -5.22 -8.20
N ARG A 239 31.68 -5.58 -9.12
CA ARG A 239 33.00 -4.97 -9.29
C ARG A 239 33.04 -3.70 -10.15
N HIS A 240 31.89 -3.21 -10.64
CA HIS A 240 31.83 -1.99 -11.46
C HIS A 240 30.91 -0.88 -10.92
N ARG A 241 30.43 -0.97 -9.67
CA ARG A 241 29.56 0.06 -9.06
C ARG A 241 30.28 1.33 -8.56
N LEU A 242 31.56 1.51 -8.88
CA LEU A 242 32.32 2.72 -8.54
C LEU A 242 32.89 3.38 -9.79
N LEU A 243 32.02 3.97 -10.61
CA LEU A 243 32.42 5.06 -11.50
C LEU A 243 31.58 6.29 -11.14
N PRO A 244 32.22 7.44 -10.85
CA PRO A 244 31.51 8.70 -10.68
C PRO A 244 30.87 9.11 -12.02
N LEU A 245 29.54 9.10 -12.09
CA LEU A 245 28.83 9.61 -13.26
C LEU A 245 28.83 11.14 -13.19
N HIS A 246 29.90 11.75 -13.71
CA HIS A 246 29.99 13.18 -14.01
C HIS A 246 30.26 13.37 -15.50
N ARG A 247 29.21 13.71 -16.26
CA ARG A 247 29.19 14.53 -17.50
C ARG A 247 27.76 14.49 -18.03
N SER A 248 26.92 15.52 -17.88
CA SER A 248 26.89 16.74 -18.71
C SER A 248 27.25 16.51 -20.18
N LEU A 249 26.25 16.54 -21.06
CA LEU A 249 26.01 17.64 -22.01
C LEU A 249 24.98 17.19 -23.06
N GLY A 250 23.91 17.97 -23.23
CA GLY A 250 22.97 17.82 -24.34
C GLY A 250 21.61 18.48 -24.13
N GLY A 251 21.56 19.77 -23.77
CA GLY A 251 20.42 20.62 -24.17
C GLY A 251 20.56 20.99 -25.66
N PRO A 252 19.55 21.55 -26.35
CA PRO A 252 18.86 22.77 -25.88
C PRO A 252 17.37 22.89 -26.28
N TRP A 253 16.50 23.40 -25.39
CA TRP A 253 15.42 24.34 -25.77
C TRP A 253 15.13 25.26 -24.56
N SER A 254 15.14 26.56 -24.85
CA SER A 254 14.77 27.72 -24.02
C SER A 254 13.39 27.54 -23.34
N GLU A 255 13.01 28.25 -22.26
CA GLU A 255 13.01 29.70 -22.12
C GLU A 255 12.50 30.07 -20.70
N GLY A 256 13.15 31.04 -20.04
CA GLY A 256 12.52 31.94 -19.07
C GLY A 256 12.46 31.57 -17.58
N GLY A 257 13.07 32.40 -16.73
CA GLY A 257 12.59 32.63 -15.36
C GLY A 257 13.63 32.68 -14.24
N LEU A 258 14.27 33.84 -14.06
CA LEU A 258 15.15 34.19 -12.94
C LEU A 258 14.40 34.27 -11.59
N SER A 259 14.95 33.66 -10.53
CA SER A 259 14.97 34.20 -9.14
C SER A 259 15.75 33.23 -8.24
N ARG A 260 16.99 33.54 -7.83
CA ARG A 260 17.39 34.42 -6.71
C ARG A 260 17.16 33.78 -5.33
N MET A 261 18.30 33.45 -4.69
CA MET A 261 18.55 33.30 -3.24
C MET A 261 17.83 32.12 -2.56
N SER A 262 18.50 31.22 -1.83
CA SER A 262 19.21 31.58 -0.60
C SER A 262 19.91 30.35 -0.01
N GLU A 263 21.11 30.60 0.51
CA GLU A 263 21.84 29.75 1.43
C GLU A 263 21.08 29.62 2.76
N ALA A 264 21.04 28.42 3.35
CA ALA A 264 20.91 28.29 4.80
C ALA A 264 21.29 26.90 5.32
N ARG A 265 22.23 26.93 6.28
CA ARG A 265 22.26 26.13 7.52
C ARG A 265 22.72 24.66 7.48
N LYS A 266 24.03 24.55 7.72
CA LYS A 266 24.66 23.79 8.81
C LYS A 266 23.71 23.07 9.80
N GLY A 267 23.91 21.77 9.92
CA GLY A 267 24.20 21.11 11.20
C GLY A 267 23.06 20.36 11.89
N ARG A 268 23.22 19.03 12.02
CA ARG A 268 23.29 18.32 13.31
C ARG A 268 23.45 16.81 13.09
N PHE A 269 24.62 16.31 13.48
CA PHE A 269 24.80 14.92 13.91
C PHE A 269 23.98 14.67 15.18
N ARG A 270 23.26 13.54 15.24
CA ARG A 270 22.95 12.85 16.50
C ARG A 270 22.96 11.35 16.29
N ASN A 271 24.01 10.73 16.82
CA ASN A 271 24.07 9.32 17.18
C ASN A 271 23.02 9.01 18.26
N ARG A 272 22.40 7.85 18.21
CA ARG A 272 21.73 7.25 19.37
C ARG A 272 22.05 5.74 19.42
N PRO A 273 22.55 5.23 20.56
CA PRO A 273 22.95 3.84 20.70
C PRO A 273 21.80 2.93 21.15
N LEU A 274 22.06 1.64 20.95
CA LEU A 274 21.39 0.43 21.44
C LEU A 274 20.89 0.57 22.89
N ARG A 275 19.67 0.12 23.16
CA ARG A 275 19.13 -0.03 24.51
C ARG A 275 18.99 -1.53 24.78
N GLU A 276 19.67 -1.99 25.82
CA GLU A 276 19.68 -3.35 26.34
C GLU A 276 18.38 -3.69 27.08
N ASP A 277 18.03 -4.97 27.00
CA ASP A 277 16.94 -5.66 27.68
C ASP A 277 17.17 -5.74 29.20
N ILE A 278 16.12 -5.46 29.98
CA ILE A 278 16.01 -5.89 31.37
C ILE A 278 14.59 -6.43 31.54
N GLY A 279 14.49 -7.75 31.73
CA GLY A 279 13.24 -8.42 32.14
C GLY A 279 12.97 -8.24 33.64
N PRO A 280 11.71 -8.34 34.10
CA PRO A 280 11.40 -8.31 35.53
C PRO A 280 11.30 -9.71 36.14
N GLU A 281 12.13 -9.96 37.16
CA GLU A 281 11.94 -11.02 38.15
C GLU A 281 10.87 -10.62 39.18
N THR A 282 9.98 -11.58 39.44
CA THR A 282 9.26 -11.92 40.67
C THR A 282 8.98 -10.83 41.71
N THR A 283 7.71 -10.70 42.10
CA THR A 283 7.34 -10.21 43.43
C THR A 283 6.18 -11.02 43.99
N GLU A 284 6.35 -11.36 45.26
CA GLU A 284 5.54 -12.20 46.13
C GLU A 284 4.13 -11.63 46.38
N LEU A 285 3.16 -12.54 46.58
CA LEU A 285 2.14 -12.53 47.64
C LEU A 285 1.43 -13.89 47.68
#